data_AF-A0A382Q5X7-F1
#
_entry.id   AF-A0A382Q5X7-F1
#
_cell.length_a   1.000
_cell.length_b   1.000
_cell.length_c   1.000
_cell.angle_alpha   90.00
_cell.angle_beta   90.00
_cell.angle_gamma   90.00
#
_symmetry.space_group_name_H-M   'P 1'
#
loop_
_entity.id
_entity.type
_entity.pdbx_description
1 polymer ?
#
loop_
_entity_poly.entity_id
_entity_poly.type
_entity_poly.pdbx_seq_one_letter_code
_entity_poly.pdbx_strand_id
1 'polypeptide(L)' 'MGDIHHYHFYDEDFFKKYGWVCCYECDEIFFVIEELIEHQEECDKPKERT' A
#
# COMPACT_ATOMS: atom_id res chain seq x y z
N MET A 1 20.63 -14.24 6.68
CA MET A 1 19.34 -13.74 6.15
C MET A 1 19.14 -12.37 6.76
N GLY A 2 19.37 -11.29 6.01
CA GLY A 2 19.04 -9.94 6.47
C GLY A 2 17.70 -9.60 5.85
N ASP A 3 16.69 -9.53 6.69
CA ASP A 3 15.28 -9.40 6.34
C ASP A 3 15.06 -8.23 5.39
N ILE A 4 14.49 -8.53 4.22
CA ILE A 4 14.02 -7.52 3.28
C ILE A 4 12.88 -6.81 4.00
N HIS A 5 13.15 -5.62 4.53
CA HIS A 5 12.10 -4.70 4.95
C HIS A 5 11.25 -4.41 3.72
N HIS A 6 10.19 -5.19 3.50
CA HIS A 6 9.11 -4.78 2.61
C HIS A 6 8.61 -3.44 3.16
N TYR A 7 8.86 -2.38 2.41
CA TYR A 7 8.45 -1.02 2.68
C TYR A 7 6.92 -0.93 2.53
N HIS A 8 6.18 -1.54 3.46
CA HIS A 8 4.75 -1.36 3.54
C HIS A 8 4.49 0.03 4.16
N PHE A 9 4.35 1.04 3.30
CA PHE A 9 4.09 2.43 3.71
C PHE A 9 2.62 2.60 4.13
N TYR A 10 2.18 1.90 5.17
CA TYR A 10 0.89 2.16 5.80
C TYR A 10 1.08 2.57 7.26
N ASP A 11 0.31 3.57 7.67
CA ASP A 11 0.31 4.04 9.05
C ASP A 11 -0.69 3.19 9.86
N GLU A 12 -0.15 2.25 10.65
CA GLU A 12 -0.94 1.37 11.52
C GLU A 12 -1.83 2.15 12.49
N ASP A 13 -1.35 3.28 13.04
CA ASP A 13 -2.10 4.07 14.01
C ASP A 13 -3.24 4.82 13.33
N PHE A 14 -3.02 5.30 12.10
CA PHE A 14 -4.07 5.86 11.26
C PHE A 14 -5.14 4.81 10.94
N PHE A 15 -4.74 3.61 10.52
CA PHE A 15 -5.68 2.52 10.23
C PHE A 15 -6.48 2.11 11.46
N LYS A 16 -5.84 1.97 12.64
CA LYS A 16 -6.53 1.65 13.89
C LYS A 16 -7.51 2.75 14.30
N LYS A 17 -7.21 4.01 14.02
CA LYS A 17 -8.04 5.16 14.37
C LYS A 17 -9.23 5.36 13.44
N TYR A 18 -9.04 5.18 12.14
CA TYR A 18 -10.04 5.53 11.12
C TYR A 18 -10.62 4.32 10.37
N GLY A 19 -9.97 3.16 10.45
CA GLY A 19 -10.40 1.92 9.81
C GLY A 19 -10.12 1.84 8.31
N TRP A 20 -9.30 2.75 7.76
CA TRP A 20 -8.98 2.78 6.33
C TRP A 20 -7.56 3.29 6.09
N VAL A 21 -7.03 2.95 4.92
CA VAL A 21 -5.73 3.38 4.38
C VAL A 21 -5.89 3.66 2.88
N CYS A 22 -4.93 4.31 2.24
CA CYS A 22 -4.98 4.54 0.79
C CYS A 22 -3.63 4.29 0.12
N CYS A 23 -3.68 3.98 -1.18
CA CYS A 23 -2.48 3.84 -2.00
C CYS A 23 -1.88 5.22 -2.29
N TYR A 24 -0.57 5.36 -2.09
CA TYR A 24 0.13 6.64 -2.26
C TYR A 24 0.25 7.10 -3.73
N GLU A 25 0.16 6.16 -4.69
CA GLU A 25 0.29 6.43 -6.14
C GLU A 25 -1.04 6.87 -6.79
N CYS A 26 -2.17 6.36 -6.30
CA CYS A 26 -3.46 6.49 -7.00
C CYS A 26 -4.62 6.97 -6.10
N ASP A 27 -4.37 7.19 -4.80
CA ASP A 27 -5.35 7.60 -3.79
C ASP A 27 -6.55 6.65 -3.61
N GLU A 28 -6.46 5.40 -4.10
CA GLU A 28 -7.51 4.40 -3.87
C GLU A 28 -7.58 4.00 -2.39
N ILE A 29 -8.79 3.94 -1.84
CA ILE A 29 -9.05 3.66 -0.42
C ILE A 29 -9.25 2.16 -0.21
N PHE A 30 -8.55 1.62 0.79
CA PHE A 30 -8.63 0.24 1.21
C PHE A 30 -9.01 0.15 2.69
N PHE A 31 -9.79 -0.88 3.03
CA PHE A 31 -10.19 -1.20 4.40
C PHE A 31 -9.45 -2.41 4.96
N VAL A 32 -8.64 -3.06 4.14
CA VAL A 32 -7.81 -4.22 4.49
C VAL A 32 -6.37 -3.90 4.09
N ILE A 33 -5.43 -4.08 5.01
CA ILE A 33 -4.01 -3.78 4.78
C ILE A 33 -3.43 -4.70 3.71
N GLU A 34 -3.80 -5.99 3.70
CA GLU A 34 -3.33 -6.96 2.71
C GLU A 34 -3.70 -6.54 1.28
N GLU A 35 -4.92 -6.02 1.07
CA GLU A 35 -5.36 -5.52 -0.24
C GLU A 35 -4.57 -4.28 -0.68
N LEU A 36 -4.26 -3.37 0.24
CA LEU A 36 -3.39 -2.21 -0.04
C LEU A 36 -2.01 -2.67 -0.51
N ILE A 37 -1.44 -3.68 0.17
CA ILE A 37 -0.10 -4.19 -0.14
C ILE A 37 -0.06 -4.78 -1.55
N GLU A 38 -0.99 -5.67 -1.87
CA GLU A 38 -1.10 -6.28 -3.20
C GLU A 38 -1.29 -5.21 -4.28
N HIS A 39 -2.13 -4.20 -4.00
CA HIS A 39 -2.34 -3.09 -4.90
C HIS A 39 -1.06 -2.26 -5.10
N GLN A 40 -0.33 -1.95 -4.03
CA GLN A 40 0.91 -1.16 -4.10
C GLN A 40 1.99 -1.86 -4.94
N GLU A 41 2.11 -3.18 -4.86
CA GLU A 41 3.03 -3.96 -5.71
C GLU A 41 2.68 -3.86 -7.20
N GLU A 42 1.40 -3.76 -7.54
CA GLU A 42 0.94 -3.58 -8.92
C GLU A 42 1.02 -2.10 -9.36
N CYS A 43 0.79 -1.16 -8.44
CA CYS A 43 0.72 0.26 -8.75
C CYS A 43 2.11 0.92 -8.87
N ASP A 44 3.12 0.42 -8.15
CA ASP A 44 4.53 0.86 -8.24
C ASP A 44 5.18 0.49 -9.59
N LYS A 45 4.59 -0.47 -10.33
CA LYS A 45 5.10 -0.86 -11.64
C LYS A 45 4.90 0.29 -12.64
N PRO A 46 5.96 0.74 -13.34
CA PRO A 46 5.83 1.75 -14.38
C PRO A 46 4.90 1.20 -15.46
N LYS A 47 3.72 1.81 -15.60
CA LYS A 47 2.80 1.48 -16.69
C LYS A 47 3.50 1.86 -18.00
N GLU A 48 3.77 0.87 -18.84
CA GLU A 48 4.35 1.12 -20.17
C GLU A 48 3.48 2.14 -20.89
N ARG A 49 4.05 3.33 -21.13
CA ARG A 49 3.44 4.34 -21.99
C ARG A 49 3.49 3.81 -23.42
N THR A 50 2.35 3.30 -23.91
CA THR A 50 2.17 2.92 -25.31
C THR A 50 2.05 4.16 -26.20
#